data_AF-A0A9D7H8V4-F1
#
_entry.id   AF-A0A9D7H8V4-F1
#
_cell.length_a   1.000
_cell.length_b   1.000
_cell.length_c   1.000
_cell.angle_alpha   90.00
_cell.angle_beta   90.00
_cell.angle_gamma   90.00
#
_symmetry.space_group_name_H-M   'P 1'
#
loop_
_entity.id
_entity.type
_entity.pdbx_description
1 polymer ?
#
loop_
_entity_poly.entity_id
_entity_poly.type
_entity_poly.pdbx_seq_one_letter_code
_entity_poly.pdbx_strand_id
1 'polypeptide(L)' 'MKGITILQDEERKKRYLQIDIAELDKRREQIEDVMDGLIAEERAGQPTISLEALELKLRKQGKL' A
#
# COMPACT_ATOMS: atom_id res chain seq x y z
N MET A 1 3.51 -4.19 16.46
CA MET A 1 3.97 -2.89 17.00
C MET A 1 2.97 -2.41 18.03
N LYS A 2 3.38 -1.60 19.01
CA LYS A 2 2.42 -1.01 19.96
C LYS A 2 1.49 -0.07 19.18
N GLY A 3 0.18 -0.25 19.29
CA GLY A 3 -0.84 0.60 18.65
C GLY A 3 -1.07 0.40 17.15
N ILE A 4 -0.50 -0.63 16.52
CA ILE A 4 -0.83 -1.04 15.13
C ILE A 4 -1.18 -2.52 15.11
N THR A 5 -2.37 -2.84 14.58
CA THR A 5 -2.84 -4.22 14.41
C THR A 5 -3.45 -4.42 13.03
N ILE A 6 -3.06 -5.50 12.36
CA ILE A 6 -3.68 -5.95 11.10
C ILE A 6 -4.80 -6.91 11.46
N LEU A 7 -6.01 -6.63 10.98
CA LEU A 7 -7.18 -7.49 11.16
C LEU A 7 -7.46 -8.24 9.87
N GLN A 8 -7.69 -9.54 10.01
CA GLN A 8 -8.00 -10.45 8.91
C GLN A 8 -9.48 -10.83 8.95
N ASP A 9 -10.06 -11.10 7.78
CA ASP A 9 -11.38 -11.73 7.71
C ASP A 9 -11.31 -13.24 8.01
N GLU A 10 -12.47 -13.90 7.95
CA GLU A 10 -12.61 -15.34 8.19
C GLU A 10 -11.82 -16.19 7.19
N GLU A 11 -11.52 -15.66 6.00
CA GLU A 11 -10.67 -16.30 4.97
C GLU A 11 -9.18 -15.96 5.15
N ARG A 12 -8.80 -15.32 6.26
CA ARG A 12 -7.44 -14.83 6.57
C ARG A 12 -6.93 -13.76 5.60
N LYS A 13 -7.80 -13.11 4.83
CA LYS A 13 -7.39 -11.97 3.98
C LYS A 13 -7.25 -10.74 4.86
N LYS A 14 -6.15 -10.01 4.70
CA LYS A 14 -5.90 -8.74 5.40
C LYS A 14 -6.89 -7.71 4.88
N ARG A 15 -7.84 -7.27 5.71
CA ARG A 15 -8.93 -6.35 5.31
C ARG A 15 -8.83 -5.00 5.96
N TYR A 16 -8.38 -4.95 7.21
CA TYR A 16 -8.37 -3.73 8.00
C TYR A 16 -7.03 -3.52 8.69
N LEU A 17 -6.65 -2.26 8.82
CA LEU A 17 -5.53 -1.82 9.64
C LEU A 17 -6.09 -0.93 10.75
N GLN A 18 -5.88 -1.33 12.01
CA GLN A 18 -6.22 -0.53 13.17
C GLN A 18 -4.98 0.20 13.66
N ILE A 19 -5.08 1.52 13.76
CA ILE A 19 -4.03 2.40 14.28
C ILE A 19 -4.60 3.20 15.44
N ASP A 20 -3.93 3.13 16.59
CA ASP A 20 -4.28 3.99 17.72
C ASP A 20 -3.95 5.45 17.37
N ILE A 21 -4.95 6.33 17.47
CA ILE A 21 -4.80 7.76 17.15
C ILE A 21 -3.65 8.40 17.94
N ALA A 22 -3.43 7.97 19.18
CA ALA A 22 -2.35 8.47 20.04
C ALA A 22 -0.94 8.14 19.52
N GLU A 23 -0.80 7.22 18.58
CA GLU A 23 0.47 6.82 17.96
C GLU A 23 0.70 7.49 16.59
N LEU A 24 -0.33 8.10 15.97
CA LEU A 24 -0.21 8.73 14.65
C LEU A 24 0.88 9.79 14.60
N ASP A 25 0.97 10.64 15.62
CA ASP A 25 1.93 11.75 15.65
C ASP A 25 3.33 11.28 16.10
N LYS A 26 3.38 10.24 16.93
CA LYS A 26 4.62 9.73 17.54
C LYS A 26 5.40 8.79 16.63
N ARG A 27 4.71 8.12 15.71
CA ARG A 27 5.22 7.00 14.92
C ARG A 27 4.81 7.08 13.46
N ARG A 28 4.55 8.29 12.96
CA ARG A 28 4.05 8.53 11.61
C ARG A 28 4.85 7.79 10.54
N GLU A 29 6.17 7.93 10.55
CA GLU A 29 7.07 7.29 9.59
C GLU A 29 6.93 5.76 9.61
N GLN A 30 6.90 5.15 10.81
CA GLN A 30 6.74 3.70 10.96
C GLN A 30 5.37 3.21 10.50
N ILE A 31 4.33 4.05 10.66
CA ILE A 31 2.99 3.78 10.15
C ILE A 31 2.99 3.83 8.62
N GLU A 32 3.64 4.84 8.03
CA GLU A 32 3.81 4.99 6.59
C GLU A 32 4.55 3.78 6.00
N ASP A 33 5.66 3.35 6.60
CA ASP A 33 6.41 2.15 6.19
C ASP A 33 5.55 0.87 6.19
N VAL A 34 4.73 0.68 7.24
CA VAL A 34 3.82 -0.47 7.32
C VAL A 34 2.77 -0.42 6.23
N MET A 35 2.20 0.76 5.96
CA MET A 35 1.22 0.92 4.89
C MET A 35 1.84 0.64 3.52
N ASP A 36 3.03 1.16 3.24
CA ASP A 36 3.73 0.93 1.98
C ASP A 36 4.02 -0.56 1.76
N GLY A 37 4.47 -1.27 2.80
CA GLY A 37 4.66 -2.72 2.75
C GLY A 37 3.38 -3.48 2.44
N LEU A 38 2.26 -3.15 3.11
CA LEU A 38 0.98 -3.81 2.87
C LEU A 38 0.44 -3.55 1.46
N ILE A 39 0.59 -2.32 0.95
CA ILE A 39 0.17 -1.96 -0.41
C ILE A 39 1.03 -2.71 -1.43
N ALA A 40 2.34 -2.83 -1.20
CA ALA A 40 3.24 -3.56 -2.09
C ALA A 40 2.89 -5.06 -2.14
N GLU A 41 2.62 -5.68 -0.99
CA GLU A 41 2.18 -7.07 -0.90
C GLU A 41 0.88 -7.30 -1.68
N GLU A 42 -0.13 -6.44 -1.50
CA GLU A 42 -1.42 -6.55 -2.21
C GLU A 42 -1.26 -6.38 -3.73
N ARG A 43 -0.30 -5.55 -4.15
CA ARG A 43 0.00 -5.31 -5.57
C ARG A 43 0.83 -6.41 -6.22
N ALA A 44 1.52 -7.26 -5.45
CA ALA A 44 2.43 -8.27 -5.99
C ALA A 44 1.73 -9.27 -6.94
N GLY A 45 0.42 -9.50 -6.78
CA GLY A 45 -0.38 -10.37 -7.64
C GLY A 45 -1.14 -9.66 -8.76
N GLN A 46 -1.05 -8.33 -8.87
CA GLN A 46 -1.82 -7.56 -9.85
C GLN A 46 -1.13 -7.55 -11.23
N PRO A 47 -1.88 -7.45 -12.34
CA PRO A 47 -1.30 -7.30 -13.67
C PRO A 47 -0.39 -6.07 -13.74
N THR A 48 0.84 -6.27 -14.18
CA THR A 48 1.82 -5.19 -14.37
C THR A 48 2.02 -4.91 -15.87
N ILE A 49 2.51 -3.73 -16.18
CA ILE A 49 2.99 -3.37 -17.53
C ILE A 49 4.44 -2.94 -17.43
N SER A 50 5.21 -3.11 -18.52
CA SER A 50 6.58 -2.60 -18.56
C SER A 50 6.58 -1.07 -18.53
N LEU A 51 7.68 -0.50 -18.05
CA LEU A 51 7.86 0.95 -18.02
C LEU A 51 7.77 1.53 -19.44
N GLU A 52 8.37 0.88 -20.43
CA GLU A 52 8.33 1.34 -21.82
C GLU A 52 6.89 1.37 -22.37
N ALA A 53 6.08 0.37 -22.02
CA ALA A 53 4.67 0.33 -22.41
C ALA A 53 3.85 1.45 -21.75
N LEU A 54 4.16 1.79 -20.50
CA LEU A 54 3.56 2.91 -19.78
C LEU A 54 3.95 4.24 -20.44
N GLU A 55 5.24 4.47 -20.68
CA GLU A 55 5.76 5.69 -21.30
C GLU A 55 5.15 5.92 -22.69
N LEU A 56 5.06 4.87 -23.51
CA LEU A 56 4.44 4.95 -24.83
C LEU A 56 2.96 5.38 -24.73
N LYS A 57 2.22 4.86 -23.75
CA LYS A 57 0.82 5.26 -23.50
C LYS A 57 0.73 6.73 -23.07
N LEU A 58 1.60 7.18 -22.17
CA LEU A 58 1.58 8.55 -21.67
C LEU A 58 1.93 9.58 -22.76
N ARG A 59 2.94 9.29 -23.59
CA ARG A 59 3.29 10.12 -24.76
C ARG A 59 2.13 10.25 -25.75
N LYS A 60 1.43 9.15 -26.05
CA LYS A 60 0.22 9.17 -26.89
C LYS A 60 -0.90 10.03 -26.29
N GLN A 61 -0.95 10.15 -24.96
CA GLN A 61 -1.92 11.00 -24.25
C GLN A 61 -1.44 12.45 -24.08
N GLY A 62 -0.22 12.80 -24.50
CA GLY A 62 0.37 14.12 -24.28
C GLY A 62 0.66 14.45 -22.81
N LYS A 63 0.78 13.43 -21.96
CA LYS A 63 1.09 13.59 -20.52
C LYS A 63 2.58 13.46 -20.21
N LEU A 64 3.37 13.16 -21.23
CA LEU A 64 4.82 13.00 -21.23
C LEU A 64 5.36 13.47 -22.58
#